data_AF-A0A970T688-F1
#
_entry.id   AF-A0A970T688-F1
#
_cell.length_a   1.000
_cell.length_b   1.000
_cell.length_c   1.000
_cell.angle_alpha   90.00
_cell.angle_beta   90.00
_cell.angle_gamma   90.00
#
_symmetry.space_group_name_H-M   'P 1'
#
loop_
_entity.id
_entity.type
_entity.pdbx_description
1 polymer ?
#
loop_
_entity_poly.entity_id
_entity_poly.type
_entity_poly.pdbx_seq_one_letter_code
_entity_poly.pdbx_strand_id
1 'polypeptide(L)'
;MNAFDTPIISGLAVLSTLVFLFNIRSFTRILPALVRCLVRWKSNLELENSLQLSRSRNLVAALLFIPFSLLIYELDLYRPQFLQQLSPIWQFPAVAGIFLAYLLLRGYLNRRLEMQDFGSQVFTAANRSFYNYMILLFLLLFAVGGLMQFFLGDLPAKNRILTFLVATYYLFFLLRRGQIFASVCNPFTTILYLCGLEILPTGILVIVAILL
;
A
#
# COMPACT_ATOMS: atom_id res chain seq x y z
N MET A 1 -14.49 11.50 17.54
CA MET A 1 -15.11 12.15 16.36
C MET A 1 -14.92 11.19 15.21
N ASN A 2 -16.01 10.64 14.69
CA ASN A 2 -15.95 9.78 13.52
C ASN A 2 -15.62 10.70 12.34
N ALA A 3 -14.66 10.36 11.50
CA ALA A 3 -14.25 11.28 10.44
C ALA A 3 -15.37 11.51 9.39
N PHE A 4 -16.37 10.64 9.35
CA PHE A 4 -17.65 10.82 8.67
C PHE A 4 -18.52 11.99 9.16
N ASP A 5 -18.21 12.61 10.31
CA ASP A 5 -18.95 13.77 10.83
C ASP A 5 -18.70 15.03 9.98
N THR A 6 -17.65 15.02 9.14
CA THR A 6 -17.41 16.09 8.16
C THR A 6 -18.05 15.74 6.81
N PRO A 7 -18.88 16.63 6.23
CA PRO A 7 -19.58 16.35 4.97
C PRO A 7 -18.63 16.10 3.79
N ILE A 8 -17.39 16.59 3.88
CA ILE A 8 -16.35 16.42 2.87
C ILE A 8 -15.85 14.96 2.87
N ILE A 9 -15.57 14.38 4.03
CA ILE A 9 -15.01 13.03 4.13
C ILE A 9 -16.06 11.98 3.77
N SER A 10 -17.30 12.16 4.21
CA SER A 10 -18.41 11.30 3.80
C SER A 10 -18.67 11.39 2.29
N GLY A 11 -18.62 12.58 1.70
CA GLY A 11 -18.68 12.76 0.24
C GLY A 11 -17.56 12.03 -0.51
N LEU A 12 -16.32 12.11 0.00
CA LEU A 12 -15.16 11.40 -0.56
C LEU A 12 -15.30 9.88 -0.44
N ALA A 13 -15.85 9.38 0.67
CA ALA A 13 -16.11 7.96 0.86
C ALA A 13 -17.16 7.42 -0.12
N VAL A 14 -18.25 8.18 -0.32
CA VAL A 14 -19.29 7.83 -1.30
C VAL A 14 -18.72 7.84 -2.71
N LEU A 15 -17.99 8.89 -3.09
CA LEU A 15 -17.36 8.99 -4.41
C LEU A 15 -16.37 7.84 -4.65
N SER A 16 -15.54 7.54 -3.65
CA SER A 16 -14.61 6.41 -3.65
C SER A 16 -15.32 5.08 -3.86
N THR A 17 -16.47 4.89 -3.20
CA THR A 17 -17.29 3.68 -3.34
C THR A 17 -17.90 3.59 -4.73
N LEU A 18 -18.43 4.69 -5.28
CA LEU A 18 -18.99 4.71 -6.63
C LEU A 18 -17.93 4.41 -7.69
N VAL A 19 -16.73 5.00 -7.56
CA VAL A 19 -15.59 4.72 -8.44
C VAL A 19 -15.17 3.25 -8.37
N PHE A 20 -15.15 2.67 -7.17
CA PHE A 20 -14.87 1.25 -6.99
C PHE A 20 -15.93 0.36 -7.64
N LEU A 21 -17.23 0.64 -7.43
CA LEU A 21 -18.34 -0.09 -8.03
C LEU A 21 -18.31 -0.01 -9.56
N PHE A 22 -18.03 1.17 -10.13
CA PHE A 22 -17.90 1.34 -11.57
C PHE A 22 -16.74 0.51 -12.16
N ASN A 23 -15.66 0.33 -11.40
CA ASN A 23 -14.47 -0.42 -11.82
C ASN A 23 -14.42 -1.86 -11.28
N ILE A 24 -15.54 -2.39 -10.77
CA ILE A 24 -15.58 -3.71 -10.13
C ILE A 24 -15.15 -4.83 -11.08
N ARG A 25 -15.42 -4.72 -12.39
CA ARG A 25 -14.98 -5.68 -13.41
C ARG A 25 -13.46 -5.75 -13.53
N SER A 26 -12.79 -4.60 -13.46
CA SER A 26 -11.32 -4.52 -13.48
C SER A 26 -10.73 -5.11 -12.21
N PHE A 27 -11.42 -4.90 -11.08
CA PHE A 27 -11.04 -5.44 -9.78
C PHE A 27 -11.16 -6.98 -9.71
N THR A 28 -12.32 -7.52 -10.06
CA THR A 28 -12.58 -8.97 -10.02
C THR A 28 -11.70 -9.74 -11.00
N ARG A 29 -11.33 -9.12 -12.13
CA ARG A 29 -10.40 -9.72 -13.10
C ARG A 29 -8.99 -9.91 -12.53
N ILE A 30 -8.46 -8.97 -11.76
CA ILE A 30 -7.09 -9.06 -11.24
C ILE A 30 -6.98 -9.83 -9.93
N LEU A 31 -8.07 -9.92 -9.16
CA LEU A 31 -8.05 -10.50 -7.81
C LEU A 31 -7.47 -11.94 -7.76
N PRO A 32 -7.83 -12.89 -8.65
CA PRO A 32 -7.23 -14.23 -8.63
C PRO A 32 -5.72 -14.19 -8.86
N ALA A 33 -5.24 -13.30 -9.72
CA ALA A 33 -3.82 -13.15 -10.01
C ALA A 33 -3.07 -12.55 -8.79
N LEU A 34 -3.68 -11.58 -8.09
CA LEU A 34 -3.13 -11.01 -6.87
C LEU A 34 -3.02 -12.06 -5.75
N VAL A 35 -4.06 -12.87 -5.54
CA VAL A 35 -4.01 -13.95 -4.53
C VAL A 35 -2.90 -14.96 -4.84
N ARG A 36 -2.69 -15.31 -6.11
CA ARG A 36 -1.55 -16.16 -6.51
C ARG A 36 -0.20 -15.54 -6.16
N CYS A 37 -0.06 -14.20 -6.22
CA CYS A 37 1.16 -13.50 -5.83
C CYS A 37 1.50 -13.67 -4.34
N LEU A 38 0.49 -13.84 -3.47
CA LEU A 38 0.70 -14.16 -2.06
C LEU A 38 1.30 -15.56 -1.90
N VAL A 39 0.86 -16.54 -2.68
CA VAL A 39 1.33 -17.93 -2.54
C VAL A 39 2.69 -18.13 -3.21
N ARG A 40 2.86 -17.58 -4.42
CA ARG A 40 4.01 -17.84 -5.30
C ARG A 40 4.62 -16.54 -5.80
N TRP A 41 5.89 -16.30 -5.48
CA TRP A 41 6.60 -15.09 -5.92
C TRP A 41 6.68 -14.96 -7.44
N LYS A 42 6.87 -16.08 -8.18
CA LYS A 42 6.91 -16.10 -9.65
C LYS A 42 5.65 -15.56 -10.31
N SER A 43 4.50 -15.62 -9.62
CA SER A 43 3.26 -15.06 -10.15
C SER A 43 3.28 -13.53 -10.24
N ASN A 44 4.18 -12.84 -9.52
CA ASN A 44 4.40 -11.40 -9.73
C ASN A 44 5.05 -11.12 -11.10
N LEU A 45 5.93 -12.00 -11.57
CA LEU A 45 6.53 -11.91 -12.91
C LEU A 45 5.48 -12.22 -13.99
N GLU A 46 4.71 -13.30 -13.81
CA GLU A 46 3.63 -13.68 -14.72
C GLU A 46 2.57 -12.57 -14.86
N LEU A 47 2.21 -11.91 -13.76
CA LEU A 47 1.27 -10.78 -13.75
C LEU A 47 1.84 -9.58 -14.51
N GLU A 48 3.11 -9.24 -14.31
CA GLU A 48 3.75 -8.11 -14.99
C GLU A 48 3.89 -8.35 -16.50
N ASN A 49 4.21 -9.59 -16.90
CA ASN A 49 4.33 -9.98 -18.31
C ASN A 49 2.99 -9.92 -19.05
N SER A 50 1.86 -10.04 -18.34
CA SER A 50 0.54 -9.87 -18.93
C SER A 50 0.17 -8.39 -19.03
N LEU A 51 0.19 -7.81 -20.24
CA LEU A 51 -0.18 -6.42 -20.48
C LEU A 51 -1.57 -6.06 -19.93
N GLN A 52 -2.55 -6.95 -20.10
CA GLN A 52 -3.91 -6.72 -19.64
C GLN A 52 -4.01 -6.69 -18.11
N LEU A 53 -3.37 -7.64 -17.42
CA LEU A 53 -3.38 -7.70 -15.96
C LEU A 53 -2.55 -6.56 -15.35
N SER A 54 -1.36 -6.28 -15.88
CA SER A 54 -0.51 -5.18 -15.44
C SER A 54 -1.20 -3.82 -15.56
N ARG A 55 -1.88 -3.55 -16.68
CA ARG A 55 -2.68 -2.31 -16.88
C ARG A 55 -3.86 -2.22 -15.92
N SER A 56 -4.63 -3.30 -15.79
CA SER A 56 -5.78 -3.33 -14.87
C SER A 56 -5.33 -3.13 -13.42
N ARG A 57 -4.22 -3.73 -13.01
CA ARG A 57 -3.60 -3.57 -11.68
C ARG A 57 -3.13 -2.15 -11.43
N ASN A 58 -2.48 -1.50 -12.40
CA ASN A 58 -2.07 -0.10 -12.28
C ASN A 58 -3.28 0.84 -12.15
N LEU A 59 -4.33 0.61 -12.95
CA LEU A 59 -5.57 1.36 -12.88
C LEU A 59 -6.24 1.19 -11.51
N VAL A 60 -6.41 -0.04 -11.05
CA VAL A 60 -7.02 -0.32 -9.73
C VAL A 60 -6.18 0.29 -8.60
N ALA A 61 -4.85 0.18 -8.65
CA ALA A 61 -3.98 0.80 -7.65
C ALA A 61 -4.13 2.33 -7.61
N ALA A 62 -4.23 2.98 -8.77
CA ALA A 62 -4.44 4.43 -8.85
C ALA A 62 -5.82 4.83 -8.29
N LEU A 63 -6.88 4.09 -8.64
CA LEU A 63 -8.23 4.34 -8.13
C LEU A 63 -8.34 4.10 -6.62
N LEU A 64 -7.59 3.13 -6.09
CA LEU A 64 -7.58 2.82 -4.66
C LEU A 64 -6.72 3.76 -3.81
N PHE A 65 -5.95 4.67 -4.41
CA PHE A 65 -5.08 5.56 -3.64
C PHE A 65 -5.85 6.41 -2.61
N ILE A 66 -6.94 7.05 -3.04
CA ILE A 66 -7.80 7.86 -2.15
C ILE A 66 -8.53 6.99 -1.13
N PRO A 67 -9.25 5.91 -1.51
CA PRO A 67 -9.88 5.00 -0.56
C PRO A 67 -8.90 4.41 0.47
N PHE A 68 -7.68 4.08 0.05
CA PHE A 68 -6.65 3.54 0.94
C PHE A 68 -6.17 4.57 1.95
N SER A 69 -5.92 5.81 1.51
CA SER A 69 -5.54 6.91 2.40
C SER A 69 -6.65 7.23 3.40
N LEU A 70 -7.91 7.18 2.95
CA LEU A 70 -9.09 7.37 3.79
C LEU A 70 -9.20 6.25 4.83
N LEU A 71 -9.00 5.00 4.42
CA LEU A 71 -9.04 3.85 5.33
C LEU A 71 -7.97 3.93 6.42
N ILE A 72 -6.75 4.36 6.07
CA ILE A 72 -5.66 4.57 7.04
C ILE A 72 -6.03 5.66 8.05
N TYR A 73 -6.65 6.75 7.58
CA TYR A 73 -7.09 7.85 8.42
C TYR A 73 -8.23 7.45 9.37
N GLU A 74 -9.25 6.75 8.86
CA GLU A 74 -10.40 6.27 9.64
C GLU A 74 -10.01 5.21 10.68
N LEU A 75 -9.10 4.30 10.32
CA LEU A 75 -8.57 3.28 11.24
C LEU A 75 -7.48 3.81 12.17
N ASP A 76 -7.17 5.11 12.08
CA ASP A 76 -6.19 5.80 12.92
C ASP A 76 -4.82 5.07 12.96
N LEU A 77 -4.40 4.55 11.81
CA LEU A 77 -3.16 3.77 11.67
C LEU A 77 -1.91 4.65 11.53
N TYR A 78 -2.11 5.94 11.22
CA TYR A 78 -1.03 6.91 11.01
C TYR A 78 -1.43 8.29 11.55
N ARG A 79 -1.04 8.59 12.80
CA ARG A 79 -1.30 9.88 13.48
C ARG A 79 -0.05 10.43 14.20
N PRO A 80 0.90 11.04 13.46
CA PRO A 80 1.97 11.84 14.06
C PRO A 80 1.43 13.02 14.89
N GLN A 81 2.29 13.60 15.73
CA GLN A 81 1.87 14.64 16.68
C GLN A 81 1.49 15.94 15.94
N PHE A 82 2.22 16.33 14.91
CA PHE A 82 1.89 17.52 14.10
C PHE A 82 0.51 17.41 13.44
N LEU A 83 0.08 16.19 13.06
CA LEU A 83 -1.24 15.96 12.46
C LEU A 83 -2.37 16.28 13.44
N GLN A 84 -2.14 16.07 14.74
CA GLN A 84 -3.12 16.38 15.79
C GLN A 84 -3.25 17.89 16.05
N GLN A 85 -2.23 18.66 15.71
CA GLN A 85 -2.23 20.13 15.83
C GLN A 85 -2.95 20.81 14.66
N LEU A 86 -3.17 20.10 13.55
CA LEU A 86 -3.88 20.62 12.40
C LEU A 86 -5.39 20.62 12.61
N SER A 87 -6.06 21.62 12.03
CA SER A 87 -7.53 21.67 11.97
C SER A 87 -8.08 20.41 11.28
N PRO A 88 -9.23 19.86 11.72
CA PRO A 88 -9.78 18.59 11.21
C PRO A 88 -9.90 18.50 9.69
N ILE A 89 -10.15 19.63 9.01
CA ILE A 89 -10.25 19.71 7.54
C ILE A 89 -8.93 19.36 6.85
N TRP A 90 -7.79 19.67 7.47
CA TRP A 90 -6.45 19.47 6.89
C TRP A 90 -5.82 18.12 7.24
N GLN A 91 -6.38 17.38 8.21
CA GLN A 91 -5.80 16.12 8.66
C GLN A 91 -5.80 15.05 7.57
N PHE A 92 -6.95 14.80 6.93
CA PHE A 92 -7.02 13.83 5.83
C PHE A 92 -6.16 14.22 4.62
N PRO A 93 -6.22 15.46 4.08
CA PRO A 93 -5.34 15.88 2.99
C PRO A 93 -3.86 15.75 3.33
N ALA A 94 -3.46 16.02 4.57
CA ALA A 94 -2.09 15.82 5.01
C ALA A 94 -1.69 14.33 5.03
N VAL A 95 -2.55 13.43 5.52
CA VAL A 95 -2.30 11.97 5.43
C VAL A 95 -2.14 11.55 3.97
N ALA A 96 -3.08 11.90 3.10
CA ALA A 96 -3.01 11.56 1.67
C ALA A 96 -1.74 12.15 1.01
N GLY A 97 -1.37 13.39 1.36
CA GLY A 97 -0.16 14.05 0.88
C GLY A 97 1.12 13.34 1.31
N ILE A 98 1.20 12.85 2.54
CA ILE A 98 2.35 12.07 3.05
C ILE A 98 2.47 10.75 2.28
N PHE A 99 1.37 10.02 2.07
CA PHE A 99 1.39 8.81 1.26
C PHE A 99 1.76 9.09 -0.19
N LEU A 100 1.31 10.20 -0.77
CA LEU A 100 1.71 10.62 -2.11
C LEU A 100 3.23 10.91 -2.15
N ALA A 101 3.76 11.65 -1.19
CA ALA A 101 5.19 11.95 -1.08
C ALA A 101 6.02 10.65 -0.94
N TYR A 102 5.53 9.69 -0.15
CA TYR A 102 6.12 8.36 -0.04
C TYR A 102 6.17 7.62 -1.39
N LEU A 103 5.07 7.62 -2.16
CA LEU A 103 5.04 7.01 -3.50
C LEU A 103 5.98 7.72 -4.48
N LEU A 104 6.07 9.05 -4.42
CA LEU A 104 6.97 9.84 -5.25
C LEU A 104 8.44 9.55 -4.92
N LEU A 105 8.78 9.50 -3.62
CA LEU A 105 10.13 9.15 -3.17
C LEU A 105 10.51 7.74 -3.62
N ARG A 106 9.62 6.76 -3.46
CA ARG A 106 9.83 5.40 -3.98
C ARG A 106 10.02 5.38 -5.49
N GLY A 107 9.18 6.12 -6.22
CA GLY A 107 9.30 6.25 -7.68
C GLY A 107 10.64 6.84 -8.09
N TYR A 108 11.12 7.86 -7.37
CA TYR A 108 12.43 8.47 -7.59
C TYR A 108 13.57 7.48 -7.33
N LEU A 109 13.57 6.80 -6.17
CA LEU A 109 14.60 5.82 -5.80
C LEU A 109 14.64 4.64 -6.79
N ASN A 110 13.47 4.12 -7.19
CA ASN A 110 13.39 3.05 -8.19
C ASN A 110 14.01 3.44 -9.54
N ARG A 111 13.88 4.72 -9.96
CA ARG A 111 14.52 5.21 -11.20
C ARG A 111 16.03 5.40 -11.03
N ARG A 112 16.47 5.85 -9.87
CA ARG A 112 17.90 6.11 -9.61
C ARG A 112 18.72 4.84 -9.40
N LEU A 113 18.11 3.81 -8.84
CA LEU A 113 18.75 2.52 -8.56
C LEU A 113 18.39 1.46 -9.61
N GLU A 114 17.93 1.86 -10.79
CA GLU A 114 17.56 0.90 -11.83
C GLU A 114 18.74 0.00 -12.21
N MET A 115 18.50 -1.32 -12.22
CA MET A 115 19.49 -2.31 -12.64
C MET A 115 19.62 -2.25 -14.18
N GLN A 116 20.57 -1.46 -14.68
CA GLN A 116 20.83 -1.38 -16.13
C GLN A 116 21.36 -2.70 -16.69
N ASP A 117 22.13 -3.45 -15.90
CA ASP A 117 22.83 -4.67 -16.36
C ASP A 117 22.06 -5.98 -16.09
N PHE A 118 21.02 -5.96 -15.25
CA PHE A 118 20.30 -7.17 -14.83
C PHE A 118 18.80 -7.07 -15.13
N GLY A 119 18.34 -7.91 -16.07
CA GLY A 119 16.92 -8.26 -16.30
C GLY A 119 15.91 -7.16 -15.97
N SER A 120 15.82 -6.13 -16.81
CA SER A 120 14.91 -4.97 -16.64
C SER A 120 13.45 -5.37 -16.34
N GLN A 121 13.00 -6.52 -16.86
CA GLN A 121 11.68 -7.08 -16.58
C GLN A 121 11.52 -7.54 -15.13
N VAL A 122 12.54 -8.18 -14.54
CA VAL A 122 12.52 -8.64 -13.14
C VAL A 122 12.54 -7.44 -12.20
N PHE A 123 13.37 -6.44 -12.50
CA PHE A 123 13.39 -5.19 -11.75
C PHE A 123 12.04 -4.46 -11.81
N THR A 124 11.44 -4.37 -13.01
CA THR A 124 10.10 -3.78 -13.19
C THR A 124 9.05 -4.54 -12.41
N ALA A 125 9.02 -5.87 -12.49
CA ALA A 125 8.08 -6.69 -11.76
C ALA A 125 8.24 -6.58 -10.24
N ALA A 126 9.48 -6.55 -9.73
CA ALA A 126 9.76 -6.34 -8.32
C ALA A 126 9.25 -4.97 -7.85
N ASN A 127 9.46 -3.91 -8.63
CA ASN A 127 9.00 -2.56 -8.29
C ASN A 127 7.48 -2.44 -8.35
N ARG A 128 6.86 -3.02 -9.40
CA ARG A 128 5.41 -3.01 -9.60
C ARG A 128 4.67 -3.96 -8.67
N SER A 129 5.36 -4.93 -8.07
CA SER A 129 4.79 -5.81 -7.05
C SER A 129 4.21 -5.03 -5.87
N PHE A 130 4.79 -3.88 -5.51
CA PHE A 130 4.26 -2.99 -4.48
C PHE A 130 2.76 -2.71 -4.64
N TYR A 131 2.31 -2.43 -5.87
CA TYR A 131 0.89 -2.17 -6.14
C TYR A 131 0.03 -3.40 -5.88
N ASN A 132 0.53 -4.61 -6.16
CA ASN A 132 -0.18 -5.85 -5.87
C ASN A 132 -0.45 -5.96 -4.36
N TYR A 133 0.59 -5.74 -3.56
CA TYR A 133 0.50 -5.84 -2.10
C TYR A 133 -0.28 -4.68 -1.48
N MET A 134 -0.25 -3.48 -2.07
CA MET A 134 -1.08 -2.36 -1.64
C MET A 134 -2.57 -2.65 -1.83
N ILE A 135 -2.98 -3.19 -2.98
CA ILE A 135 -4.38 -3.56 -3.25
C ILE A 135 -4.86 -4.64 -2.27
N LEU A 136 -4.02 -5.66 -2.05
CA LEU A 136 -4.34 -6.74 -1.11
C LEU A 136 -4.37 -6.27 0.35
N LEU A 137 -3.49 -5.34 0.74
CA LEU A 137 -3.51 -4.75 2.08
C LEU A 137 -4.78 -3.90 2.28
N PHE A 138 -5.19 -3.13 1.28
CA PHE A 138 -6.45 -2.40 1.32
C PHE A 138 -7.62 -3.34 1.60
N LEU A 139 -7.73 -4.45 0.85
CA LEU A 139 -8.78 -5.44 1.05
C LEU A 139 -8.74 -6.07 2.45
N LEU A 140 -7.54 -6.42 2.91
CA LEU A 140 -7.34 -7.02 4.22
C LEU A 140 -7.77 -6.06 5.34
N LEU A 141 -7.31 -4.80 5.30
CA LEU A 141 -7.67 -3.79 6.28
C LEU A 141 -9.14 -3.43 6.23
N PHE A 142 -9.73 -3.34 5.04
CA PHE A 142 -11.15 -3.06 4.88
C PHE A 142 -12.00 -4.18 5.50
N ALA A 143 -11.66 -5.45 5.21
CA ALA A 143 -12.36 -6.59 5.76
C ALA A 143 -12.16 -6.72 7.28
N VAL A 144 -10.91 -6.74 7.75
CA VAL A 144 -10.60 -6.93 9.19
C VAL A 144 -11.05 -5.73 10.00
N GLY A 145 -10.79 -4.51 9.55
CA GLY A 145 -11.23 -3.28 10.21
C GLY A 145 -12.75 -3.20 10.30
N GLY A 146 -13.46 -3.54 9.21
CA GLY A 146 -14.92 -3.59 9.20
C GLY A 146 -15.50 -4.66 10.14
N LEU A 147 -14.93 -5.87 10.13
CA LEU A 147 -15.34 -6.95 11.04
C LEU A 147 -15.08 -6.58 12.51
N MET A 148 -13.92 -6.02 12.83
CA MET A 148 -13.61 -5.59 14.20
C MET A 148 -14.58 -4.51 14.66
N GLN A 149 -14.87 -3.52 13.81
CA GLN A 149 -15.84 -2.47 14.13
C GLN A 149 -17.25 -3.04 14.37
N PHE A 150 -17.67 -4.02 13.57
CA PHE A 150 -19.00 -4.63 13.69
C PHE A 150 -19.15 -5.54 14.92
N PHE A 151 -18.16 -6.40 15.19
CA PHE A 151 -18.27 -7.42 16.24
C PHE A 151 -17.76 -6.95 17.61
N LEU A 152 -16.72 -6.11 17.63
CA LEU A 152 -15.99 -5.74 18.85
C LEU A 152 -16.20 -4.28 19.23
N GLY A 153 -16.83 -3.47 18.38
CA GLY A 153 -17.03 -2.05 18.59
C GLY A 153 -15.70 -1.30 18.70
N ASP A 154 -15.67 -0.27 19.56
CA ASP A 154 -14.49 0.57 19.74
C ASP A 154 -13.55 0.03 20.82
N LEU A 155 -12.85 -1.05 20.49
CA LEU A 155 -11.81 -1.59 21.37
C LEU A 155 -10.60 -0.66 21.40
N PRO A 156 -10.06 -0.32 22.60
CA PRO A 156 -8.85 0.50 22.72
C PRO A 156 -7.62 -0.19 22.08
N ALA A 157 -7.64 -1.52 21.92
CA ALA A 157 -6.58 -2.28 21.29
C ALA A 157 -6.70 -2.40 19.76
N LYS A 158 -7.79 -1.92 19.14
CA LYS A 158 -8.08 -2.06 17.70
C LYS A 158 -6.93 -1.56 16.83
N ASN A 159 -6.48 -0.34 17.07
CA ASN A 159 -5.41 0.28 16.29
C ASN A 159 -4.12 -0.51 16.42
N ARG A 160 -3.75 -0.94 17.64
CA ARG A 160 -2.55 -1.75 17.88
C ARG A 160 -2.59 -3.06 17.09
N ILE A 161 -3.71 -3.78 17.10
CA ILE A 161 -3.87 -5.04 16.35
C ILE A 161 -3.71 -4.79 14.84
N LEU A 162 -4.36 -3.77 14.31
CA LEU A 162 -4.29 -3.42 12.89
C LEU A 162 -2.87 -2.96 12.49
N THR A 163 -2.17 -2.20 13.34
CA THR A 163 -0.76 -1.83 13.11
C THR A 163 0.13 -3.07 13.07
N PHE A 164 -0.04 -4.04 13.98
CA PHE A 164 0.70 -5.31 13.94
C PHE A 164 0.39 -6.11 12.67
N LEU A 165 -0.85 -6.09 12.21
CA LEU A 165 -1.25 -6.71 10.95
C LEU A 165 -0.55 -6.07 9.75
N VAL A 166 -0.52 -4.73 9.68
CA VAL A 166 0.21 -3.99 8.64
C VAL A 166 1.71 -4.31 8.68
N ALA A 167 2.32 -4.32 9.86
CA ALA A 167 3.74 -4.62 10.02
C ALA A 167 4.10 -6.04 9.56
N THR A 168 3.31 -7.04 9.98
CA THR A 168 3.51 -8.44 9.58
C THR A 168 3.30 -8.61 8.08
N TYR A 169 2.29 -7.96 7.52
CA TYR A 169 2.03 -7.96 6.09
C TYR A 169 3.16 -7.29 5.29
N TYR A 170 3.72 -6.19 5.81
CA TYR A 170 4.87 -5.52 5.22
C TYR A 170 6.11 -6.41 5.20
N LEU A 171 6.40 -7.14 6.29
CA LEU A 171 7.49 -8.14 6.32
C LEU A 171 7.28 -9.22 5.25
N PHE A 172 6.04 -9.70 5.11
CA PHE A 172 5.72 -10.67 4.06
C PHE A 172 5.96 -10.12 2.66
N PHE A 173 5.57 -8.88 2.41
CA PHE A 173 5.86 -8.19 1.17
C PHE A 173 7.37 -8.06 0.92
N LEU A 174 8.16 -7.67 1.92
CA LEU A 174 9.62 -7.60 1.82
C LEU A 174 10.24 -8.95 1.45
N LEU A 175 9.79 -10.03 2.08
CA LEU A 175 10.26 -11.38 1.74
C LEU A 175 9.95 -11.73 0.29
N ARG A 176 8.74 -11.41 -0.18
CA ARG A 176 8.33 -11.69 -1.56
C ARG A 176 9.09 -10.86 -2.58
N ARG A 177 9.31 -9.57 -2.32
CA ARG A 177 10.15 -8.71 -3.16
C ARG A 177 11.61 -9.19 -3.15
N GLY A 178 12.11 -9.61 -1.99
CA GLY A 178 13.44 -10.20 -1.82
C GLY A 178 13.63 -11.47 -2.64
N GLN A 179 12.64 -12.37 -2.66
CA GLN A 179 12.67 -13.58 -3.50
C GLN A 179 12.77 -13.27 -5.00
N ILE A 180 12.12 -12.19 -5.46
CA ILE A 180 12.20 -11.76 -6.87
C ILE A 180 13.63 -11.29 -7.18
N PHE A 181 14.22 -10.44 -6.34
CA PHE A 181 15.60 -9.96 -6.54
C PHE A 181 16.64 -11.07 -6.41
N ALA A 182 16.48 -11.97 -5.43
CA ALA A 182 17.40 -13.10 -5.22
C ALA A 182 17.42 -14.10 -6.39
N SER A 183 16.43 -14.07 -7.29
CA SER A 183 16.44 -14.90 -8.49
C SER A 183 17.42 -14.44 -9.57
N VAL A 184 17.96 -13.21 -9.46
CA VAL A 184 18.86 -12.62 -10.46
C VAL A 184 20.14 -12.07 -9.81
N CYS A 185 20.04 -11.58 -8.57
CA CYS A 185 21.15 -10.95 -7.86
C CYS A 185 21.75 -11.90 -6.82
N ASN A 186 22.99 -11.61 -6.42
CA ASN A 186 23.60 -12.22 -5.24
C ASN A 186 22.87 -11.73 -3.95
N PRO A 187 22.97 -12.47 -2.83
CA PRO A 187 22.21 -12.14 -1.62
C PRO A 187 22.56 -10.78 -1.02
N PHE A 188 23.82 -10.35 -1.13
CA PHE A 188 24.26 -9.04 -0.63
C PHE A 188 23.57 -7.89 -1.39
N THR A 189 23.59 -7.95 -2.71
CA THR A 189 22.94 -6.99 -3.61
C THR A 189 21.43 -7.00 -3.36
N THR A 190 20.80 -8.17 -3.19
CA THR A 190 19.37 -8.25 -2.83
C THR A 190 19.06 -7.48 -1.54
N ILE A 191 19.86 -7.65 -0.48
CA ILE A 191 19.67 -6.92 0.78
C ILE A 191 19.83 -5.42 0.55
N LEU A 192 20.87 -4.99 -0.16
CA LEU A 192 21.12 -3.58 -0.42
C LEU A 192 19.97 -2.91 -1.21
N TYR A 193 19.40 -3.63 -2.17
CA TYR A 193 18.21 -3.18 -2.90
C TYR A 193 16.96 -3.09 -2.04
N LEU A 194 16.71 -4.07 -1.17
CA LEU A 194 15.60 -3.98 -0.21
C LEU A 194 15.79 -2.80 0.74
N CYS A 195 17.02 -2.59 1.23
CA CYS A 195 17.35 -1.46 2.08
C CYS A 195 17.06 -0.12 1.37
N GLY A 196 17.58 0.08 0.15
CA GLY A 196 17.43 1.33 -0.57
C GLY A 196 16.01 1.59 -1.09
N LEU A 197 15.33 0.58 -1.61
CA LEU A 197 14.05 0.75 -2.31
C LEU A 197 12.81 0.55 -1.45
N GLU A 198 12.96 -0.04 -0.26
CA GLU A 198 11.84 -0.31 0.64
C GLU A 198 12.08 0.23 2.04
N ILE A 199 13.18 -0.19 2.68
CA ILE A 199 13.41 0.12 4.09
C ILE A 199 13.70 1.60 4.28
N LEU A 200 14.49 2.23 3.39
CA LEU A 200 14.78 3.66 3.44
C LEU A 200 13.51 4.54 3.34
N PRO A 201 12.68 4.45 2.27
CA PRO A 201 11.48 5.28 2.18
C PRO A 201 10.46 4.98 3.29
N THR A 202 10.37 3.73 3.75
CA THR A 202 9.46 3.35 4.84
C THR A 202 9.97 3.81 6.20
N GLY A 203 11.29 3.76 6.40
CA GLY A 203 11.96 4.30 7.58
C GLY A 203 11.75 5.81 7.70
N ILE A 204 11.86 6.55 6.60
CA ILE A 204 11.53 7.99 6.58
C ILE A 204 10.07 8.21 6.99
N LEU A 205 9.14 7.45 6.44
CA LEU A 205 7.72 7.54 6.80
C LEU A 205 7.48 7.28 8.30
N VAL A 206 8.10 6.23 8.85
CA VAL A 206 7.97 5.88 10.29
C VAL A 206 8.63 6.93 11.18
N ILE A 207 9.78 7.47 10.77
CA ILE A 207 10.47 8.54 11.51
C ILE A 207 9.59 9.79 11.57
N VAL A 208 8.98 10.17 10.45
CA VAL A 208 8.00 11.27 10.42
C VAL A 208 6.81 10.98 11.33
N ALA A 209 6.37 9.73 11.44
CA ALA A 209 5.27 9.36 12.33
C ALA A 209 5.62 9.49 13.83
N ILE A 210 6.89 9.27 14.19
CA ILE A 210 7.35 9.20 15.60
C ILE A 210 7.91 10.54 16.07
N LEU A 211 8.70 11.22 15.24
CA LEU A 211 9.46 12.42 15.63
C LEU A 211 8.73 13.74 15.34
N LEU A 212 7.79 13.75 14.40
CA LEU A 212 7.00 14.92 14.04
C LEU A 212 5.57 14.75 14.54
#